data_AF-K7EIJ4-F1
#
_entry.id   AF-K7EIJ4-F1
#
_cell.length_a   1.000
_cell.length_b   1.000
_cell.length_c   1.000
_cell.angle_alpha   90.00
_cell.angle_beta   90.00
_cell.angle_gamma   90.00
#
_symmetry.space_group_name_H-M   'P 1'
#
loop_
_entity.id
_entity.type
_entity.pdbx_description
1 polymer ?
#
loop_
_entity_poly.entity_id
_entity_poly.type
_entity_poly.pdbx_seq_one_letter_code
_entity_poly.pdbx_strand_id
1 'polypeptide(L)'
;MQCKLFVFDKTSQSWVERGRGLLRLNDMASTDDGTLQSRLVMRTQGSLRLILNTKLWAQMQIDKASEKSIRITAMDTEDQGVKVFLISASSKDTGQLYAALHHRILALRSRVEQEQEAKMPAPEPGAAPSNEEDDSDDDDVLAPSGATAAGAGDE
;
A
#
# COMPACT_ATOMS: atom_id res chain seq x y z
N MET A 1 12.96 11.79 -18.99
CA MET A 1 13.04 10.73 -20.01
C MET A 1 12.01 10.95 -21.10
N GLN A 2 12.30 10.58 -22.35
CA GLN A 2 11.32 10.61 -23.44
C GLN A 2 10.44 9.36 -23.37
N CYS A 3 9.13 9.52 -23.37
CA CYS A 3 8.20 8.38 -23.30
C CYS A 3 6.86 8.68 -23.99
N LYS A 4 6.02 7.66 -24.08
CA LYS A 4 4.62 7.75 -24.49
C LYS A 4 3.72 7.36 -23.31
N LEU A 5 2.64 8.10 -23.14
CA LEU A 5 1.65 7.91 -22.09
C LEU A 5 0.35 7.42 -22.69
N PHE A 6 -0.24 6.42 -22.04
CA PHE A 6 -1.58 5.92 -22.34
C PHE A 6 -2.42 5.94 -21.06
N VAL A 7 -3.72 6.10 -21.23
CA VAL A 7 -4.72 5.91 -20.17
C VAL A 7 -5.59 4.71 -20.55
N PHE A 8 -5.95 3.89 -19.57
CA PHE A 8 -6.89 2.79 -19.79
C PHE A 8 -8.32 3.35 -19.79
N ASP A 9 -9.02 3.20 -20.91
CA ASP A 9 -10.44 3.51 -21.01
C ASP A 9 -11.26 2.29 -20.62
N LYS A 10 -12.04 2.43 -19.55
CA LYS A 10 -12.91 1.37 -19.02
C LYS A 10 -14.07 1.06 -19.96
N THR A 11 -14.52 2.02 -20.76
CA THR A 11 -15.66 1.86 -21.66
C THR A 11 -15.29 0.97 -22.83
N SER A 12 -14.17 1.27 -23.48
CA SER A 12 -13.64 0.50 -24.62
C SER A 12 -12.78 -0.70 -24.20
N GLN A 13 -12.43 -0.83 -22.92
CA GLN A 13 -11.48 -1.81 -22.39
C GLN A 13 -10.13 -1.78 -23.14
N SER A 14 -9.65 -0.59 -23.48
CA SER A 14 -8.46 -0.42 -24.31
C SER A 14 -7.55 0.72 -23.85
N TRP A 15 -6.30 0.71 -24.32
CA TRP A 15 -5.32 1.76 -24.05
C TRP A 15 -5.47 2.90 -25.06
N VAL A 16 -5.78 4.09 -24.57
CA VAL A 16 -5.87 5.31 -25.39
C VAL A 16 -4.61 6.13 -25.22
N GLU A 17 -3.95 6.49 -26.34
CA GLU A 17 -2.76 7.33 -26.31
C GLU A 17 -3.11 8.75 -25.84
N ARG A 18 -2.43 9.19 -24.79
CA ARG A 18 -2.56 10.54 -24.24
C ARG A 18 -1.54 11.50 -24.82
N GLY A 19 -0.36 10.99 -25.17
CA GLY A 19 0.64 11.74 -25.91
C GLY A 19 2.06 11.25 -25.68
N ARG A 20 2.98 11.80 -26.48
CA ARG A 20 4.42 11.57 -26.41
C ARG A 20 5.13 12.83 -25.93
N GLY A 21 6.08 12.67 -25.03
CA GLY A 21 6.78 13.82 -24.48
C GLY A 21 7.81 13.51 -23.42
N LEU A 22 8.26 14.57 -22.75
CA LEU A 22 9.24 14.50 -21.69
C LEU A 22 8.53 14.28 -20.34
N LEU A 23 8.83 13.14 -19.71
CA LEU A 23 8.42 12.84 -18.34
C LEU A 23 9.56 13.19 -17.37
N ARG A 24 9.18 13.81 -16.25
CA ARG A 24 10.06 14.11 -15.12
C ARG A 24 9.46 13.57 -13.83
N LEU A 25 10.32 13.03 -12.98
CA LEU A 25 10.04 12.74 -11.58
C LEU A 25 10.72 13.84 -10.77
N ASN A 26 9.92 14.74 -10.20
CA ASN A 26 10.44 15.88 -9.45
C ASN A 26 10.29 15.59 -7.97
N ASP A 27 11.34 15.88 -7.20
CA ASP A 27 11.33 15.80 -5.75
C ASP A 27 11.34 17.20 -5.13
N MET A 28 10.71 17.31 -3.96
CA MET A 28 10.69 18.49 -3.13
C MET A 28 10.79 18.03 -1.67
N ALA A 29 11.71 18.60 -0.91
CA ALA A 29 11.69 18.41 0.54
C ALA A 29 10.48 19.15 1.12
N SER A 30 9.68 18.45 1.91
CA SER A 30 8.59 18.99 2.69
C SER A 30 9.14 20.00 3.70
N THR A 31 8.49 21.16 3.81
CA THR A 31 8.91 22.22 4.71
C THR A 31 8.69 21.89 6.18
N ASP A 32 7.80 20.94 6.46
CA ASP A 32 7.27 20.72 7.81
C ASP A 32 8.08 19.64 8.55
N ASP A 33 8.44 18.57 7.84
CA ASP A 33 9.08 17.37 8.39
C ASP A 33 10.33 16.93 7.61
N GLY A 34 10.75 17.72 6.61
CA GLY A 34 11.91 17.40 5.76
C GLY A 34 11.71 16.21 4.83
N THR A 35 10.51 15.63 4.78
CA THR A 35 10.24 14.41 4.01
C THR A 35 10.19 14.65 2.51
N LEU A 36 10.57 13.64 1.73
CA LEU A 36 10.58 13.75 0.27
C LEU A 36 9.15 13.67 -0.30
N GLN A 37 8.67 14.78 -0.88
CA GLN A 37 7.46 14.79 -1.69
C GLN A 37 7.84 14.71 -3.18
N SER A 38 7.33 13.69 -3.85
CA SER A 38 7.64 13.45 -5.26
C SER A 38 6.40 13.58 -6.14
N ARG A 39 6.59 14.01 -7.39
CA ARG A 39 5.53 14.07 -8.40
C ARG A 39 6.02 13.70 -9.80
N LEU A 40 5.17 13.00 -10.54
CA LEU A 40 5.34 12.76 -11.97
C LEU A 40 4.70 13.88 -12.77
N VAL A 41 5.47 14.47 -13.67
CA VAL A 41 5.02 15.53 -14.56
C VAL A 41 5.42 15.19 -15.99
N MET A 42 4.44 15.19 -16.90
CA MET A 42 4.69 14.95 -18.33
C MET A 42 4.08 16.06 -19.18
N ARG A 43 4.88 16.54 -20.13
CA ARG A 43 4.45 17.50 -21.16
C ARG A 43 4.70 16.96 -22.55
N THR A 44 3.78 17.23 -23.48
CA THR A 44 3.93 16.84 -24.89
C THR A 44 5.15 17.51 -25.53
N GLN A 45 5.79 16.81 -26.44
CA GLN A 45 6.84 17.40 -27.28
C GLN A 45 6.23 18.43 -28.24
N GLY A 46 6.90 19.56 -28.46
CA GLY A 46 6.42 20.64 -29.32
C GLY A 46 5.51 21.62 -28.58
N SER A 47 4.26 21.23 -28.27
CA SER A 47 3.26 22.13 -27.68
C SER A 47 3.38 22.34 -26.17
N LEU A 48 4.20 21.53 -25.48
CA LEU A 48 4.42 21.60 -24.02
C LEU A 48 3.13 21.48 -23.17
N ARG A 49 2.04 20.94 -23.74
CA ARG A 49 0.77 20.70 -23.05
C ARG A 49 1.00 19.72 -21.91
N LEU A 50 0.51 20.07 -20.72
CA LEU A 50 0.54 19.21 -19.54
C LEU A 50 -0.43 18.05 -19.73
N ILE A 51 0.06 16.81 -19.65
CA ILE A 51 -0.74 15.60 -19.90
C ILE A 51 -0.67 14.58 -18.76
N LEU A 52 0.23 14.79 -17.79
CA LEU A 52 0.26 14.06 -16.52
C LEU A 52 0.81 15.00 -15.44
N ASN A 53 0.15 15.04 -14.30
CA ASN A 53 0.63 15.77 -13.13
C ASN A 53 0.11 15.10 -11.85
N THR A 54 0.81 14.09 -11.37
CA THR A 54 0.37 13.34 -10.18
C THR A 54 1.42 13.41 -9.09
N LYS A 55 0.99 13.75 -7.87
CA LYS A 55 1.79 13.51 -6.66
C LYS A 55 1.88 11.99 -6.45
N LEU A 56 2.97 11.50 -5.87
CA LEU A 56 3.07 10.12 -5.39
C LEU A 56 2.38 9.99 -4.03
N TRP A 57 1.74 8.86 -3.77
CA TRP A 57 1.11 8.54 -2.48
C TRP A 57 1.38 7.08 -2.09
N ALA A 58 1.23 6.74 -0.81
CA ALA A 58 1.61 5.43 -0.28
C ALA A 58 0.85 4.27 -0.96
N GLN A 59 -0.44 4.43 -1.21
CA GLN A 59 -1.30 3.41 -1.82
C GLN A 59 -1.24 3.39 -3.36
N MET A 60 -0.35 4.20 -3.97
CA MET A 60 -0.18 4.22 -5.42
C MET A 60 0.25 2.82 -5.91
N GLN A 61 -0.45 2.31 -6.92
CA GLN A 61 -0.12 1.04 -7.55
C GLN A 61 0.87 1.26 -8.68
N ILE A 62 1.90 0.42 -8.73
CA ILE A 62 2.93 0.43 -9.76
C ILE A 62 3.32 -1.01 -10.10
N ASP A 63 3.24 -1.35 -11.38
CA ASP A 63 3.64 -2.66 -11.90
C ASP A 63 4.57 -2.47 -13.10
N LYS A 64 5.60 -3.32 -13.20
CA LYS A 64 6.37 -3.43 -14.43
C LYS A 64 5.62 -4.31 -15.42
N ALA A 65 4.79 -3.70 -16.27
CA ALA A 65 3.94 -4.40 -17.23
C ALA A 65 4.75 -5.09 -18.34
N SER A 66 5.91 -4.54 -18.72
CA SER A 66 6.89 -5.19 -19.59
C SER A 66 8.28 -4.60 -19.38
N GLU A 67 9.29 -5.07 -20.11
CA GLU A 67 10.62 -4.46 -20.09
C GLU A 67 10.61 -2.98 -20.52
N LYS A 68 9.64 -2.57 -21.34
CA LYS A 68 9.53 -1.24 -21.94
C LYS A 68 8.30 -0.47 -21.47
N SER A 69 7.59 -0.97 -20.45
CA SER A 69 6.41 -0.28 -19.94
C SER A 69 6.16 -0.50 -18.46
N ILE A 70 5.64 0.55 -17.81
CA ILE A 70 5.21 0.56 -16.41
C ILE A 70 3.73 0.92 -16.40
N ARG A 71 2.94 0.16 -15.66
CA ARG A 71 1.55 0.50 -15.35
C ARG A 71 1.50 1.18 -13.99
N ILE A 72 0.80 2.30 -13.91
CA ILE A 72 0.64 3.07 -12.66
C ILE A 72 -0.80 3.50 -12.46
N THR A 73 -1.22 3.69 -11.22
CA THR A 73 -2.38 4.53 -10.91
C THR A 73 -1.94 5.98 -10.77
N ALA A 74 -2.65 6.94 -11.35
CA ALA A 74 -2.33 8.36 -11.23
C ALA A 74 -3.61 9.21 -11.22
N MET A 75 -3.52 10.42 -10.66
CA MET A 75 -4.57 11.43 -10.77
C MET A 75 -4.59 12.00 -12.19
N ASP A 76 -5.73 11.93 -12.86
CA ASP A 76 -5.91 12.50 -14.19
C ASP A 76 -5.97 14.04 -14.12
N THR A 77 -5.42 14.70 -15.14
CA THR A 77 -5.39 16.17 -15.23
C THR A 77 -6.74 16.80 -15.56
N GLU A 78 -7.65 16.06 -16.21
CA GLU A 78 -8.94 16.57 -16.69
C GLU A 78 -10.02 16.49 -15.61
N ASP A 79 -10.21 15.32 -15.00
CA ASP A 79 -11.31 15.06 -14.07
C ASP A 79 -10.86 14.86 -12.61
N GLN A 80 -9.55 14.95 -12.32
CA GLN A 80 -8.96 14.71 -11.00
C GLN A 80 -9.30 13.32 -10.43
N GLY A 81 -9.75 12.37 -11.27
CA GLY A 81 -10.01 11.00 -10.86
C GLY A 81 -8.74 10.15 -10.90
N VAL A 82 -8.66 9.14 -10.02
CA VAL A 82 -7.61 8.11 -10.11
C VAL A 82 -7.90 7.19 -11.29
N LYS A 83 -6.97 7.13 -12.25
CA LYS A 83 -7.04 6.22 -13.41
C LYS A 83 -5.78 5.37 -13.54
N VAL A 84 -5.87 4.34 -14.37
CA VAL A 84 -4.74 3.48 -14.72
C VAL A 84 -4.07 4.03 -15.98
N PHE A 85 -2.76 4.26 -15.88
CA PHE A 85 -1.92 4.74 -16.97
C PHE A 85 -0.84 3.72 -17.31
N LEU A 86 -0.40 3.73 -18.56
CA LEU A 86 0.76 3.00 -19.03
C LEU A 86 1.80 4.00 -19.54
N ILE A 87 3.02 3.90 -19.03
CA ILE A 87 4.17 4.66 -19.49
C ILE A 87 5.04 3.72 -20.30
N SER A 88 5.23 4.00 -21.59
CA SER A 88 6.08 3.23 -22.48
C SER A 88 7.34 4.01 -22.85
N ALA A 89 8.51 3.40 -22.68
CA ALA A 89 9.82 4.02 -22.89
C ALA A 89 10.87 2.99 -23.34
N SER A 90 12.15 3.39 -23.42
CA SER A 90 13.25 2.45 -23.62
C SER A 90 13.37 1.49 -22.42
N SER A 91 13.95 0.30 -22.60
CA SER A 91 14.12 -0.65 -21.49
C SER A 91 14.95 -0.07 -20.34
N LYS A 92 15.98 0.73 -20.69
CA LYS A 92 16.83 1.45 -19.74
C LYS A 92 16.02 2.47 -18.93
N ASP A 93 15.30 3.36 -19.59
CA ASP A 93 14.52 4.40 -18.93
C ASP A 93 13.39 3.80 -18.08
N THR A 94 12.76 2.73 -18.59
CA THR A 94 11.72 1.99 -17.87
C THR A 94 12.28 1.41 -16.57
N GLY A 95 13.44 0.77 -16.60
CA GLY A 95 14.09 0.24 -15.40
C GLY A 95 14.42 1.33 -14.38
N GLN A 96 15.01 2.44 -14.84
CA GLN A 96 15.37 3.57 -13.98
C GLN A 96 14.15 4.22 -13.34
N LEU A 97 13.10 4.48 -14.12
CA LEU A 97 11.86 5.07 -13.60
C LEU A 97 11.17 4.15 -12.60
N TYR A 98 11.07 2.85 -12.92
CA TYR A 98 10.42 1.88 -12.03
C TYR A 98 11.12 1.83 -10.67
N ALA A 99 12.44 1.70 -10.64
CA ALA A 99 13.22 1.68 -9.40
C ALA A 99 13.01 2.98 -8.59
N ALA A 100 13.10 4.13 -9.26
CA ALA A 100 12.92 5.43 -8.64
C ALA A 100 11.52 5.61 -8.00
N LEU A 101 10.47 5.18 -8.70
CA LEU A 101 9.10 5.21 -8.19
C LEU A 101 8.90 4.22 -7.04
N HIS A 102 9.39 2.99 -7.19
CA HIS A 102 9.25 1.94 -6.19
C HIS A 102 9.86 2.35 -4.84
N HIS A 103 11.08 2.89 -4.82
CA HIS A 103 11.70 3.36 -3.58
C HIS A 103 10.93 4.50 -2.91
N ARG A 104 10.44 5.47 -3.69
CA ARG A 104 9.66 6.61 -3.15
C ARG A 104 8.33 6.14 -2.56
N ILE A 105 7.62 5.25 -3.26
CA ILE A 105 6.35 4.70 -2.76
C ILE A 105 6.58 3.84 -1.53
N LEU A 106 7.64 3.03 -1.48
CA LEU A 106 7.99 2.23 -0.31
C LEU A 106 8.28 3.12 0.92
N ALA A 107 9.05 4.19 0.74
CA ALA A 107 9.31 5.15 1.81
C ALA A 107 8.01 5.82 2.33
N LEU A 108 7.09 6.16 1.42
CA LEU A 108 5.78 6.71 1.79
C LEU A 108 4.93 5.68 2.57
N ARG A 109 4.96 4.41 2.19
CA ARG A 109 4.25 3.33 2.92
C ARG A 109 4.79 3.15 4.32
N SER A 110 6.11 3.02 4.45
CA SER A 110 6.77 2.85 5.75
C SER A 110 6.46 4.01 6.70
N ARG A 111 6.39 5.25 6.19
CA ARG A 111 6.00 6.41 7.00
C ARG A 111 4.55 6.32 7.49
N VAL A 112 3.62 5.97 6.61
CA VAL A 112 2.20 5.83 6.98
C VAL A 112 2.02 4.74 8.05
N GLU A 113 2.77 3.65 7.96
CA GLU A 113 2.78 2.57 8.97
C GLU A 113 3.29 3.07 10.34
N GLN A 114 4.42 3.78 10.37
CA GLN A 114 4.99 4.36 11.60
C GLN A 114 4.04 5.39 12.25
N GLU A 115 3.41 6.25 11.45
CA GLU A 115 2.43 7.23 11.93
C GLU A 115 1.18 6.56 12.53
N GLN A 116 0.76 5.40 12.01
CA GLN A 116 -0.35 4.64 12.55
C GLN A 116 0.01 3.96 13.87
N GLU A 117 1.20 3.36 13.96
CA GLU A 117 1.69 2.69 15.18
C GLU A 117 1.90 3.69 16.33
N ALA A 118 2.47 4.87 16.05
CA ALA A 118 2.65 5.93 17.04
C ALA A 118 1.34 6.52 17.59
N LYS A 119 0.21 6.30 16.88
CA LYS A 119 -1.12 6.79 17.27
C LYS A 119 -1.94 5.74 18.02
N MET A 120 -1.49 4.49 18.10
CA MET A 120 -2.14 3.48 18.95
C MET A 120 -1.78 3.74 20.42
N PRO A 121 -2.76 4.00 21.32
CA PRO A 121 -2.46 4.18 22.73
C PRO A 121 -1.94 2.87 23.33
N ALA A 122 -0.95 2.97 24.22
CA ALA A 122 -0.47 1.83 25.01
C ALA A 122 -1.65 1.20 25.77
N PRO A 123 -1.71 -0.14 25.89
CA PRO A 123 -2.65 -0.76 26.82
C PRO A 123 -2.36 -0.22 28.21
N GLU A 124 -3.38 0.34 28.87
CA GLU A 124 -3.22 0.84 30.24
C GLU A 124 -2.68 -0.30 31.15
N PRO A 125 -1.63 -0.06 31.94
CA PRO A 125 -1.17 -1.03 32.93
C PRO A 125 -2.15 -1.01 34.11
N GLY A 126 -3.19 -1.84 34.04
CA GLY A 126 -4.27 -1.83 35.01
C GLY A 126 -4.91 -3.19 35.23
N ALA A 127 -4.17 -4.10 35.89
CA ALA A 127 -4.66 -4.97 36.97
C ALA A 127 -3.56 -5.98 37.33
N ALA A 128 -2.83 -5.70 38.41
CA ALA A 128 -2.10 -6.76 39.11
C ALA A 128 -3.15 -7.77 39.63
N PRO A 129 -3.01 -9.09 39.39
CA PRO A 129 -3.76 -10.06 40.16
C PRO A 129 -3.20 -10.03 41.59
N SER A 130 -3.89 -9.32 42.48
CA SER A 130 -3.75 -9.49 43.92
C SER A 130 -4.27 -10.88 44.28
N ASN A 131 -3.38 -11.87 44.30
CA ASN A 131 -3.61 -13.10 45.04
C ASN A 131 -3.36 -12.79 46.51
N GLU A 132 -4.39 -12.32 47.21
CA GLU A 132 -4.51 -12.50 48.65
C GLU A 132 -5.39 -13.71 48.91
N GLU A 133 -4.93 -14.51 49.86
CA GLU A 133 -5.30 -15.89 50.18
C GLU A 133 -6.73 -15.98 50.76
N ASP A 134 -7.47 -17.04 50.40
CA ASP A 134 -8.62 -17.49 51.20
C ASP A 134 -8.34 -18.94 51.62
N ASP A 135 -7.94 -19.07 52.87
CA ASP A 135 -7.67 -20.29 53.62
C ASP A 135 -8.98 -20.69 54.31
N SER A 136 -9.54 -21.85 53.94
CA SER A 136 -10.61 -22.48 54.70
C SER A 136 -10.45 -24.00 54.65
N ASP A 137 -9.88 -24.54 55.71
CA ASP A 137 -9.99 -25.93 56.14
C ASP A 137 -11.45 -26.30 56.50
N ASP A 138 -11.85 -27.54 56.17
CA ASP A 138 -12.68 -28.53 56.90
C ASP A 138 -13.33 -29.45 55.84
N ASP A 139 -12.90 -30.69 55.64
CA ASP A 139 -13.12 -31.91 56.43
C ASP A 139 -14.11 -32.86 55.70
N ASP A 140 -13.52 -33.98 55.29
CA ASP A 140 -14.04 -35.33 55.45
C ASP A 140 -14.89 -36.07 54.37
N VAL A 141 -14.49 -37.34 54.29
CA VAL A 141 -15.16 -38.59 53.93
C VAL A 141 -15.56 -38.98 52.48
N LEU A 142 -14.83 -40.03 52.05
CA LEU A 142 -15.29 -41.32 51.49
C LEU A 142 -15.45 -41.49 49.96
N ALA A 143 -14.45 -42.15 49.38
CA ALA A 143 -14.57 -43.08 48.25
C ALA A 143 -15.55 -44.25 48.57
N PRO A 144 -16.04 -45.10 47.62
CA PRO A 144 -15.33 -45.48 46.39
C PRO A 144 -16.18 -45.85 45.14
N SER A 145 -15.41 -46.28 44.12
CA SER A 145 -15.77 -47.26 43.08
C SER A 145 -16.50 -46.76 41.84
N GLY A 146 -15.67 -46.54 40.80
CA GLY A 146 -16.09 -46.64 39.42
C GLY A 146 -16.50 -48.07 39.07
N ALA A 147 -17.66 -48.20 38.44
CA ALA A 147 -18.06 -49.36 37.68
C ALA A 147 -17.84 -49.08 36.19
N THR A 148 -17.24 -50.06 35.55
CA THR A 148 -16.82 -50.16 34.15
C THR A 148 -17.97 -50.17 33.14
N ALA A 149 -17.67 -49.59 31.96
CA ALA A 149 -17.94 -50.05 30.60
C ALA A 149 -19.30 -50.72 30.26
N ALA A 150 -19.97 -50.19 29.23
CA ALA A 150 -19.99 -50.78 27.88
C ALA A 150 -21.17 -50.20 27.07
N GLY A 151 -20.89 -49.73 25.87
CA GLY A 151 -21.90 -49.54 24.85
C GLY A 151 -22.19 -50.85 24.13
N ALA A 152 -23.43 -51.02 23.69
CA ALA A 152 -23.80 -51.72 22.47
C ALA A 152 -25.22 -51.30 22.11
N GLY A 153 -25.35 -50.54 21.03
CA GLY A 153 -26.62 -50.37 20.32
C GLY A 153 -26.89 -51.62 19.49
N ASP A 154 -28.17 -52.00 19.48
CA ASP A 154 -28.77 -53.00 18.62
C ASP A 154 -29.37 -52.29 17.39
N GLU A 155 -29.48 -53.04 16.29
CA GLU A 155 -29.97 -52.70 14.93
C GLU A 155 -28.98 -52.15 13.88
#